data_AF-A0A961H2W9-F1
#
_entry.id   AF-A0A961H2W9-F1
#
_cell.length_a   1.000
_cell.length_b   1.000
_cell.length_c   1.000
_cell.angle_alpha   90.00
_cell.angle_beta   90.00
_cell.angle_gamma   90.00
#
_symmetry.space_group_name_H-M   'P 1'
#
loop_
_entity.id
_entity.type
_entity.pdbx_description
1 polymer ?
#
loop_
_entity_poly.entity_id
_entity_poly.type
_entity_poly.pdbx_seq_one_letter_code
_entity_poly.pdbx_strand_id
1 'polypeptide(L)'
;SFLFMSVANPLADHASERYTLDGYELASRLSHFLWSSLPDDELRRLAGLGLLTEPDVLRTQVRRMLADRKAEAFLEGFAGQWLLLRNLEALEIDRDMYAGYDDELIDAMTREALMFFGDVVSNNRPVLDLVSARDVFINQRLAAHYGIDGVRGERFRRVELDDGSERGGILTMGAVLTVTSNATRTSPVKRGLFVLDQLLGTPPPSAPPDIPPLEQTRTKLPKDASLRDQLKAHLLDASCASCHSRMDPIGLSMEQFDAVGRWRGSGEDADIDVSAELPGGITFNGPRELKAVLARSEPKINENITRRLMVYALGRGLESFDRPSVEAIMSDADTSGGGMMDLIESVVMSEAFTTCRGRATEGE
;
A
#
# COMPACT_ATOMS: atom_id res chain seq x y z
N SER A 1 -9.27 -0.15 25.50
CA SER A 1 -10.38 0.83 25.42
C SER A 1 -10.74 0.94 23.96
N PHE A 2 -11.98 0.66 23.57
CA PHE A 2 -12.44 0.87 22.19
C PHE A 2 -12.98 2.29 22.08
N LEU A 3 -12.46 3.08 21.15
CA LEU A 3 -13.04 4.38 20.82
C LEU A 3 -14.19 4.15 19.85
N PHE A 4 -15.40 4.57 20.22
CA PHE A 4 -16.57 4.50 19.36
C PHE A 4 -16.87 5.90 18.83
N MET A 5 -16.88 6.05 17.50
CA MET A 5 -17.33 7.27 16.86
C MET A 5 -18.85 7.21 16.68
N SER A 6 -19.60 7.94 17.52
CA SER A 6 -21.01 8.20 17.26
C SER A 6 -21.13 9.53 16.51
N VAL A 7 -21.35 9.47 15.20
CA VAL A 7 -21.93 10.59 14.47
C VAL A 7 -23.42 10.53 14.76
N ALA A 8 -24.02 11.62 15.21
CA ALA A 8 -25.48 11.68 15.26
C ALA A 8 -25.88 11.70 13.78
N ASN A 9 -26.31 10.56 13.23
CA ASN A 9 -26.82 10.50 11.87
C ASN A 9 -28.34 10.68 11.95
N PRO A 10 -28.88 11.91 12.07
CA PRO A 10 -30.31 12.13 12.20
C PRO A 10 -31.08 11.67 10.96
N LEU A 11 -30.37 11.40 9.86
CA LEU A 11 -30.88 10.94 8.58
C LEU A 11 -30.49 9.49 8.28
N ALA A 12 -30.24 8.67 9.31
CA ALA A 12 -29.79 7.29 9.16
C ALA A 12 -30.66 6.47 8.20
N ASP A 13 -31.97 6.70 8.19
CA ASP A 13 -32.94 5.99 7.33
C ASP A 13 -33.17 6.66 5.96
N HIS A 14 -32.60 7.85 5.74
CA HIS A 14 -32.76 8.63 4.52
C HIS A 14 -31.54 8.51 3.63
N ALA A 15 -31.48 7.37 2.92
CA ALA A 15 -30.38 7.03 2.04
C ALA A 15 -30.13 8.07 0.94
N SER A 16 -31.09 8.95 0.61
CA SER A 16 -30.92 10.01 -0.39
C SER A 16 -30.37 11.32 0.15
N GLU A 17 -30.47 11.57 1.46
CA GLU A 17 -30.17 12.88 2.06
C GLU A 17 -28.79 12.91 2.73
N ARG A 18 -28.14 14.07 2.64
CA ARG A 18 -26.81 14.30 3.24
C ARG A 18 -26.97 15.22 4.45
N TYR A 19 -26.36 14.82 5.55
CA TYR A 19 -26.21 15.63 6.75
C TYR A 19 -24.79 16.20 6.78
N THR A 20 -24.66 17.52 6.84
CA THR A 20 -23.35 18.17 7.00
C THR A 20 -22.94 18.05 8.46
N LEU A 21 -21.71 17.58 8.70
CA LEU A 21 -21.20 17.42 10.06
C LEU A 21 -21.01 18.77 10.73
N ASP A 22 -21.32 18.82 12.03
CA ASP A 22 -20.95 19.98 12.83
C ASP A 22 -19.45 19.97 13.21
N GLY A 23 -19.00 21.03 13.88
CA GLY A 23 -17.60 21.15 14.31
C GLY A 23 -17.15 20.02 15.24
N TYR A 24 -18.00 19.50 16.12
CA TYR A 24 -17.62 18.44 17.08
C TYR A 24 -17.53 17.08 16.40
N GLU A 25 -18.43 16.80 15.46
CA GLU A 25 -18.39 15.59 14.65
C GLU A 25 -17.19 15.59 13.70
N LEU A 26 -16.89 16.74 13.08
CA LEU A 26 -15.71 16.90 12.23
C LEU A 26 -14.42 16.77 13.04
N ALA A 27 -14.33 17.38 14.23
CA ALA A 27 -13.20 17.21 15.15
C ALA A 27 -12.99 15.72 15.49
N SER A 28 -14.08 15.02 15.79
CA SER A 28 -14.06 13.59 16.11
C SER A 28 -13.58 12.76 14.92
N ARG A 29 -14.14 12.97 13.73
CA ARG A 29 -13.74 12.23 12.53
C ARG A 29 -12.26 12.48 12.19
N LEU A 30 -11.80 13.73 12.29
CA LEU A 30 -10.42 14.10 12.03
C LEU A 30 -9.44 13.45 13.02
N SER A 31 -9.78 13.42 14.31
CA SER A 31 -8.94 12.80 15.34
C SER A 31 -8.88 11.27 15.22
N HIS A 32 -9.96 10.62 14.80
CA HIS A 32 -9.96 9.18 14.53
C HIS A 32 -9.16 8.86 13.27
N PHE A 33 -9.32 9.65 12.20
CA PHE A 33 -8.58 9.46 10.96
C PHE A 33 -7.07 9.63 11.15
N LEU A 34 -6.63 10.77 11.70
CA LEU A 34 -5.20 11.11 11.71
C LEU A 34 -4.46 10.62 12.96
N TRP A 35 -5.15 10.47 14.10
CA TRP A 35 -4.51 10.15 15.38
C TRP A 35 -5.04 8.89 16.07
N SER A 36 -6.07 8.22 15.51
CA SER A 36 -6.76 7.10 16.17
C SER A 36 -7.09 7.38 17.65
N SER A 37 -7.47 8.63 17.96
CA SER A 37 -7.67 9.10 19.33
C SER A 37 -8.80 10.13 19.44
N LEU A 38 -9.08 10.58 20.66
CA LEU A 38 -10.02 11.68 20.89
C LEU A 38 -9.46 13.01 20.35
N PRO A 39 -10.32 13.97 19.97
CA PRO A 39 -9.87 15.32 19.61
C PRO A 39 -9.04 15.92 20.75
N ASP A 40 -8.08 16.79 20.45
CA ASP A 40 -7.40 17.55 21.49
C ASP A 40 -8.20 18.81 21.88
N ASP A 41 -7.68 19.57 22.85
CA ASP A 41 -8.32 20.79 23.32
C ASP A 41 -8.48 21.84 22.21
N GLU A 42 -7.52 21.93 21.30
CA GLU A 42 -7.58 22.88 20.19
C GLU A 42 -8.70 22.52 19.20
N LEU A 43 -8.81 21.25 18.78
CA LEU A 43 -9.93 20.81 17.95
C LEU A 43 -11.28 21.03 18.62
N ARG A 44 -11.41 20.70 19.92
CA ARG A 44 -12.66 20.94 20.67
C ARG A 44 -13.00 22.42 20.77
N ARG A 45 -12.00 23.27 20.98
CA ARG A 45 -12.18 24.73 21.06
C ARG A 45 -12.64 25.30 19.73
N LEU A 46 -11.99 24.92 18.62
CA LEU A 46 -12.38 25.36 17.27
C LEU A 46 -13.76 24.84 16.87
N ALA A 47 -14.09 23.60 17.25
CA ALA A 47 -15.43 23.04 17.10
C ALA A 47 -16.48 23.85 17.84
N GLY A 48 -16.25 24.17 19.12
CA GLY A 48 -17.18 24.95 19.94
C GLY A 48 -17.37 26.39 19.48
N LEU A 49 -16.39 26.95 18.75
CA LEU A 49 -16.48 28.28 18.13
C LEU A 49 -17.11 28.25 16.73
N GLY A 50 -17.41 27.07 16.17
CA GLY A 50 -17.90 26.94 14.79
C GLY A 50 -16.84 27.23 13.71
N LEU A 51 -15.57 27.39 14.09
CA LEU A 51 -14.48 27.73 13.17
C LEU A 51 -13.93 26.51 12.44
N LEU A 52 -14.11 25.30 12.98
CA LEU A 52 -13.52 24.09 12.38
C LEU A 52 -14.14 23.72 11.02
N THR A 53 -15.33 24.24 10.71
CA THR A 53 -15.96 24.08 9.38
C THR A 53 -15.44 25.08 8.35
N GLU A 54 -14.62 26.06 8.76
CA GLU A 54 -13.98 26.99 7.82
C GLU A 54 -12.82 26.28 7.09
N PRO A 55 -12.77 26.34 5.74
CA PRO A 55 -11.79 25.59 4.96
C PRO A 55 -10.32 25.80 5.36
N ASP A 56 -9.93 27.05 5.59
CA ASP A 56 -8.54 27.39 5.94
C ASP A 56 -8.16 26.93 7.35
N VAL A 57 -9.11 26.98 8.29
CA VAL A 57 -8.93 26.47 9.65
C VAL A 57 -8.79 24.95 9.62
N LEU A 58 -9.67 24.25 8.90
CA LEU A 58 -9.63 22.80 8.76
C LEU A 58 -8.30 22.33 8.15
N ARG A 59 -7.87 22.95 7.05
CA ARG A 59 -6.57 22.65 6.41
C ARG A 59 -5.40 22.88 7.37
N THR A 60 -5.42 23.97 8.12
CA THR A 60 -4.40 24.26 9.14
C THR A 60 -4.34 23.16 10.21
N GLN A 61 -5.50 22.66 10.65
CA GLN A 61 -5.56 21.58 11.62
C GLN A 61 -5.06 20.24 11.06
N VAL A 62 -5.35 19.90 9.80
CA VAL A 62 -4.80 18.70 9.14
C VAL A 62 -3.27 18.71 9.18
N ARG A 63 -2.64 19.82 8.74
CA ARG A 63 -1.18 19.97 8.74
C ARG A 63 -0.58 19.87 10.15
N ARG A 64 -1.20 20.56 11.11
CA ARG A 64 -0.78 20.52 12.52
C ARG A 64 -0.82 19.09 13.04
N MET A 65 -1.89 18.37 12.75
CA MET A 65 -2.08 17.01 13.24
C MET A 65 -1.11 16.02 12.60
N LEU A 66 -0.86 16.13 11.30
CA LEU A 66 0.12 15.30 10.59
C LEU A 66 1.57 15.57 11.05
N ALA A 67 1.87 16.78 11.54
CA ALA A 67 3.16 17.12 12.11
C ALA A 67 3.33 16.66 13.58
N ASP A 68 2.25 16.28 14.26
CA ASP A 68 2.28 15.81 15.64
C ASP A 68 2.68 14.33 15.70
N ARG A 69 3.39 13.93 16.77
CA ARG A 69 3.79 12.53 16.99
C ARG A 69 2.61 11.56 16.96
N LYS A 70 1.41 11.98 17.35
CA LYS A 70 0.20 11.13 17.29
C LYS A 70 -0.14 10.67 15.86
N ALA A 71 0.36 11.34 14.81
CA ALA A 71 0.18 10.91 13.43
C ALA A 71 0.88 9.57 13.13
N GLU A 72 1.81 9.12 13.98
CA GLU A 72 2.40 7.78 13.91
C GLU A 72 1.29 6.69 13.87
N ALA A 73 0.17 6.91 14.57
CA ALA A 73 -0.98 6.01 14.53
C ALA A 73 -1.65 5.91 13.14
N PHE A 74 -1.71 7.02 12.38
CA PHE A 74 -2.18 6.99 10.99
C PHE A 74 -1.18 6.26 10.11
N LEU A 75 0.12 6.51 10.25
CA LEU A 75 1.16 5.84 9.46
C LEU A 75 1.13 4.32 9.68
N GLU A 76 1.15 3.87 10.94
CA GLU A 76 1.03 2.46 11.32
C GLU A 76 -0.32 1.85 10.89
N GLY A 77 -1.39 2.62 11.11
CA GLY A 77 -2.77 2.21 10.84
C GLY A 77 -3.03 1.98 9.36
N PHE A 78 -2.76 2.99 8.54
CA PHE A 78 -3.01 2.98 7.10
C PHE A 78 -1.96 2.17 6.35
N ALA A 79 -0.67 2.49 6.49
CA ALA A 79 0.38 1.80 5.73
C ALA A 79 0.51 0.34 6.16
N GLY A 80 0.31 0.02 7.44
CA GLY A 80 0.32 -1.36 7.92
C GLY A 80 -0.78 -2.23 7.31
N GLN A 81 -1.95 -1.66 7.02
CA GLN A 81 -3.04 -2.38 6.32
C GLN A 81 -2.82 -2.41 4.82
N TRP A 82 -2.48 -1.27 4.22
CA TRP A 82 -2.30 -1.13 2.78
C TRP A 82 -1.13 -1.98 2.26
N LEU A 83 0.01 -1.95 2.96
CA LEU A 83 1.19 -2.74 2.58
C LEU A 83 1.18 -4.15 3.19
N LEU A 84 0.09 -4.55 3.85
CA LEU A 84 -0.09 -5.85 4.50
C LEU A 84 0.96 -6.18 5.57
N LEU A 85 1.63 -5.17 6.15
CA LEU A 85 2.74 -5.34 7.10
C LEU A 85 2.32 -6.13 8.35
N ARG A 86 1.06 -6.01 8.75
CA ARG A 86 0.50 -6.76 9.90
C ARG A 86 0.55 -8.28 9.73
N ASN A 87 0.70 -8.76 8.50
CA ASN A 87 0.80 -10.18 8.21
C ASN A 87 2.22 -10.72 8.35
N LEU A 88 3.25 -9.87 8.50
CA LEU A 88 4.65 -10.33 8.61
C LEU A 88 4.86 -11.27 9.80
N GLU A 89 4.27 -10.94 10.95
CA GLU A 89 4.36 -11.77 12.16
C GLU A 89 3.62 -13.11 12.04
N ALA A 90 2.57 -13.15 11.21
CA ALA A 90 1.75 -14.34 11.01
C ALA A 90 2.32 -15.31 9.96
N LEU A 91 3.34 -14.89 9.20
CA LEU A 91 3.95 -15.71 8.17
C LEU A 91 4.99 -16.64 8.77
N GLU A 92 4.76 -17.94 8.61
CA GLU A 92 5.69 -18.99 9.02
C GLU A 92 6.82 -19.18 7.99
N ILE A 93 7.66 -18.16 7.81
CA ILE A 93 8.88 -18.28 7.00
C ILE A 93 9.82 -19.30 7.63
N ASP A 94 10.34 -20.21 6.81
CA ASP A 94 11.34 -21.20 7.23
C ASP A 94 12.66 -20.49 7.55
N ARG A 95 12.92 -20.27 8.85
CA ARG A 95 14.10 -19.56 9.35
C ARG A 95 15.39 -20.35 9.18
N ASP A 96 15.31 -21.68 9.03
CA ASP A 96 16.48 -22.52 8.74
C ASP A 96 16.90 -22.32 7.27
N MET A 97 15.93 -22.23 6.36
CA MET A 97 16.18 -21.92 4.95
C MET A 97 16.59 -20.45 4.73
N TYR A 98 15.98 -19.53 5.46
CA TYR A 98 16.24 -18.09 5.37
C TYR A 98 16.97 -17.59 6.62
N ALA A 99 18.19 -18.10 6.83
CA ALA A 99 19.02 -17.71 7.96
C ALA A 99 19.18 -16.18 8.07
N GLY A 100 18.97 -15.65 9.29
CA GLY A 100 18.96 -14.22 9.58
C GLY A 100 17.58 -13.55 9.50
N TYR A 101 16.56 -14.27 9.01
CA TYR A 101 15.16 -13.85 9.15
C TYR A 101 14.67 -14.16 10.57
N ASP A 102 14.78 -13.15 11.43
CA ASP A 102 14.35 -13.16 12.83
C ASP A 102 13.48 -11.94 13.14
N ASP A 103 13.03 -11.84 14.39
CA ASP A 103 12.09 -10.80 14.82
C ASP A 103 12.71 -9.39 14.70
N GLU A 104 14.01 -9.24 14.93
CA GLU A 104 14.71 -7.96 14.77
C GLU A 104 14.76 -7.50 13.31
N LEU A 105 14.86 -8.45 12.36
CA LEU A 105 14.79 -8.11 10.93
C LEU A 105 13.35 -7.73 10.53
N ILE A 106 12.35 -8.44 11.04
CA ILE A 106 10.93 -8.14 10.80
C ILE A 106 10.60 -6.73 11.30
N ASP A 107 11.04 -6.38 12.51
CA ASP A 107 10.91 -5.04 13.08
C ASP A 107 11.61 -3.99 12.20
N ALA A 108 12.81 -4.30 11.71
CA ALA A 108 13.55 -3.39 10.86
C ALA A 108 12.88 -3.14 9.51
N MET A 109 12.36 -4.19 8.87
CA MET A 109 11.60 -4.11 7.61
C MET A 109 10.29 -3.34 7.77
N THR A 110 9.57 -3.59 8.87
CA THR A 110 8.33 -2.86 9.19
C THR A 110 8.64 -1.37 9.38
N ARG A 111 9.70 -1.06 10.13
CA ARG A 111 10.12 0.31 10.38
C ARG A 111 10.59 1.05 9.13
N GLU A 112 11.26 0.38 8.20
CA GLU A 112 11.58 0.97 6.89
C GLU A 112 10.31 1.45 6.19
N ALA A 113 9.31 0.57 6.06
CA ALA A 113 8.08 0.88 5.33
C ALA A 113 7.32 2.06 5.97
N LEU A 114 7.23 2.10 7.31
CA LEU A 114 6.57 3.18 8.04
C LEU A 114 7.34 4.51 7.94
N MET A 115 8.67 4.48 8.04
CA MET A 115 9.49 5.68 7.90
C MET A 115 9.46 6.24 6.49
N PHE A 116 9.49 5.37 5.47
CA PHE A 116 9.36 5.77 4.08
C PHE A 116 7.99 6.40 3.79
N PHE A 117 6.90 5.76 4.22
CA PHE A 117 5.56 6.32 4.04
C PHE A 117 5.39 7.65 4.80
N GLY A 118 5.93 7.73 6.02
CA GLY A 118 6.00 8.97 6.79
C GLY A 118 6.75 10.09 6.06
N ASP A 119 7.90 9.79 5.44
CA ASP A 119 8.65 10.75 4.63
C ASP A 119 7.86 11.24 3.40
N VAL A 120 7.15 10.33 2.72
CA VAL A 120 6.26 10.67 1.60
C VAL A 120 5.15 11.62 2.02
N VAL A 121 4.54 11.38 3.18
CA VAL A 121 3.49 12.25 3.73
C VAL A 121 4.07 13.59 4.20
N SER A 122 5.06 13.58 5.10
CA SER A 122 5.56 14.78 5.77
C SER A 122 6.28 15.75 4.83
N ASN A 123 6.94 15.24 3.78
CA ASN A 123 7.59 16.09 2.78
C ASN A 123 6.71 16.35 1.55
N ASN A 124 5.43 15.97 1.60
CA ASN A 124 4.48 16.10 0.49
C ASN A 124 5.05 15.59 -0.84
N ARG A 125 5.68 14.41 -0.82
CA ARG A 125 6.30 13.83 -2.02
C ARG A 125 5.23 13.46 -3.04
N PRO A 126 5.54 13.46 -4.34
CA PRO A 126 4.64 12.92 -5.35
C PRO A 126 4.19 11.51 -4.98
N VAL A 127 2.90 11.20 -5.17
CA VAL A 127 2.36 9.87 -4.87
C VAL A 127 3.13 8.77 -5.64
N LEU A 128 3.62 9.09 -6.84
CA LEU A 128 4.42 8.20 -7.66
C LEU A 128 5.72 7.73 -7.00
N ASP A 129 6.27 8.48 -6.05
CA ASP A 129 7.47 8.09 -5.30
C ASP A 129 7.27 6.79 -4.52
N LEU A 130 6.03 6.43 -4.17
CA LEU A 130 5.71 5.10 -3.61
C LEU A 130 6.25 3.96 -4.49
N VAL A 131 6.37 4.17 -5.80
CA VAL A 131 6.90 3.21 -6.76
C VAL A 131 8.32 3.56 -7.19
N SER A 132 8.60 4.82 -7.50
CA SER A 132 9.83 5.24 -8.19
C SER A 132 10.93 5.82 -7.30
N ALA A 133 10.71 5.94 -5.99
CA ALA A 133 11.71 6.49 -5.07
C ALA A 133 13.06 5.77 -5.21
N ARG A 134 14.14 6.56 -5.14
CA ARG A 134 15.53 6.09 -5.20
C ARG A 134 16.22 6.19 -3.85
N ASP A 135 15.43 6.21 -2.79
CA ASP A 135 15.90 6.27 -1.42
C ASP A 135 15.26 5.13 -0.60
N VAL A 136 15.97 4.73 0.45
CA VAL A 136 15.50 3.74 1.43
C VAL A 136 15.78 4.23 2.85
N PHE A 137 14.99 3.75 3.81
CA PHE A 137 15.16 4.05 5.22
C PHE A 137 15.71 2.82 5.93
N ILE A 138 17.00 2.81 6.22
CA ILE A 138 17.69 1.60 6.71
C ILE A 138 18.59 1.89 7.92
N ASN A 139 18.71 0.91 8.81
CA ASN A 139 19.77 0.83 9.83
C ASN A 139 20.83 -0.21 9.40
N GLN A 140 21.85 -0.46 10.24
CA GLN A 140 22.93 -1.39 9.88
C GLN A 140 22.42 -2.81 9.59
N ARG A 141 21.44 -3.30 10.36
CA ARG A 141 20.89 -4.65 10.19
C ARG A 141 20.23 -4.80 8.83
N LEU A 142 19.33 -3.88 8.49
CA LEU A 142 18.62 -3.91 7.21
C LEU A 142 19.54 -3.62 6.03
N ALA A 143 20.53 -2.74 6.21
CA ALA A 143 21.55 -2.47 5.20
C ALA A 143 22.37 -3.74 4.86
N ALA A 144 22.79 -4.50 5.87
CA ALA A 144 23.47 -5.78 5.68
C ALA A 144 22.58 -6.80 4.96
N HIS A 145 21.30 -6.89 5.33
CA HIS A 145 20.31 -7.73 4.65
C HIS A 145 20.12 -7.33 3.17
N TYR A 146 20.23 -6.03 2.88
CA TYR A 146 20.05 -5.48 1.55
C TYR A 146 21.31 -5.48 0.69
N GLY A 147 22.49 -5.75 1.27
CA GLY A 147 23.77 -5.62 0.60
C GLY A 147 24.18 -4.17 0.36
N ILE A 148 23.74 -3.25 1.22
CA ILE A 148 24.07 -1.81 1.14
C ILE A 148 25.15 -1.50 2.18
N ASP A 149 26.31 -1.05 1.71
CA ASP A 149 27.44 -0.69 2.55
C ASP A 149 27.31 0.70 3.19
N GLY A 150 28.19 1.00 4.15
CA GLY A 150 28.34 2.36 4.70
C GLY A 150 27.34 2.75 5.80
N VAL A 151 26.39 1.89 6.15
CA VAL A 151 25.43 2.13 7.24
C VAL A 151 25.89 1.43 8.53
N ARG A 152 25.94 2.18 9.65
CA ARG A 152 26.42 1.68 10.95
C ARG A 152 25.50 2.07 12.10
N GLY A 153 25.27 1.14 13.03
CA GLY A 153 24.42 1.32 14.21
C GLY A 153 22.93 1.12 13.95
N GLU A 154 22.17 1.15 15.04
CA GLU A 154 20.73 0.83 15.08
C GLU A 154 19.81 1.93 14.53
N ARG A 155 20.32 3.17 14.44
CA ARG A 155 19.55 4.32 13.97
C ARG A 155 19.28 4.21 12.48
N PHE A 156 18.00 4.26 12.12
CA PHE A 156 17.54 4.41 10.75
C PHE A 156 17.98 5.75 10.17
N ARG A 157 18.31 5.74 8.88
CA ARG A 157 18.60 6.94 8.10
C ARG A 157 18.11 6.75 6.66
N ARG A 158 17.78 7.86 6.02
CA ARG A 158 17.57 7.90 4.58
C ARG A 158 18.91 7.69 3.87
N VAL A 159 18.94 6.76 2.92
CA VAL A 159 20.09 6.46 2.08
C VAL A 159 19.65 6.56 0.64
N GLU A 160 20.30 7.45 -0.12
CA GLU A 160 20.12 7.54 -1.57
C GLU A 160 20.79 6.34 -2.24
N LEU A 161 20.13 5.78 -3.24
CA LEU A 161 20.57 4.61 -4.00
C LEU A 161 21.20 5.05 -5.33
N ASP A 162 22.16 4.26 -5.79
CA ASP A 162 22.75 4.45 -7.12
C ASP A 162 21.72 4.27 -8.24
N ASP A 163 21.95 4.91 -9.39
CA ASP A 163 21.04 4.87 -10.55
C ASP A 163 20.77 3.46 -11.10
N GLY A 164 21.68 2.52 -10.85
CA GLY A 164 21.56 1.11 -11.22
C GLY A 164 20.86 0.25 -10.18
N SER A 165 20.48 0.80 -9.03
CA SER A 165 19.87 0.02 -7.95
C SER A 165 18.51 -0.51 -8.34
N GLU A 166 18.29 -1.77 -7.99
CA GLU A 166 17.00 -2.44 -8.12
C GLU A 166 16.09 -2.14 -6.92
N ARG A 167 16.65 -1.61 -5.82
CA ARG A 167 15.91 -1.21 -4.62
C ARG A 167 15.28 0.17 -4.76
N GLY A 168 14.44 0.54 -3.79
CA GLY A 168 13.72 1.82 -3.74
C GLY A 168 12.23 1.67 -4.07
N GLY A 169 11.39 2.51 -3.46
CA GLY A 169 9.94 2.35 -3.50
C GLY A 169 9.45 1.05 -2.83
N ILE A 170 8.13 0.94 -2.65
CA ILE A 170 7.53 -0.11 -1.82
C ILE A 170 7.72 -1.52 -2.37
N LEU A 171 7.83 -1.67 -3.70
CA LEU A 171 7.86 -2.98 -4.37
C LEU A 171 9.09 -3.82 -4.03
N THR A 172 10.15 -3.16 -3.57
CA THR A 172 11.44 -3.81 -3.33
C THR A 172 11.87 -3.74 -1.87
N MET A 173 10.96 -3.33 -0.99
CA MET A 173 11.10 -3.45 0.45
C MET A 173 11.01 -4.93 0.85
N GLY A 174 11.88 -5.33 1.78
CA GLY A 174 11.91 -6.67 2.35
C GLY A 174 10.57 -7.08 2.94
N ALA A 175 9.89 -6.17 3.65
CA ALA A 175 8.55 -6.39 4.18
C ALA A 175 7.56 -6.81 3.08
N VAL A 176 7.46 -6.03 2.01
CA VAL A 176 6.52 -6.27 0.90
C VAL A 176 6.87 -7.56 0.16
N LEU A 177 8.16 -7.79 -0.11
CA LEU A 177 8.64 -9.01 -0.76
C LEU A 177 8.37 -10.27 0.10
N THR A 178 8.37 -10.12 1.42
CA THR A 178 8.08 -11.20 2.37
C THR A 178 6.60 -11.50 2.47
N VAL A 179 5.74 -10.49 2.66
CA VAL A 179 4.28 -10.70 2.74
C VAL A 179 3.66 -11.23 1.45
N THR A 180 4.38 -11.08 0.34
CA THR A 180 4.01 -11.62 -0.97
C THR A 180 4.72 -12.94 -1.31
N SER A 181 5.27 -13.64 -0.33
CA SER A 181 5.93 -14.94 -0.51
C SER A 181 5.22 -16.08 0.25
N ASN A 182 5.78 -17.29 0.16
CA ASN A 182 5.39 -18.46 0.95
C ASN A 182 6.51 -18.81 1.93
N ALA A 183 6.22 -19.72 2.88
CA ALA A 183 7.14 -20.17 3.92
C ALA A 183 8.56 -20.49 3.42
N THR A 184 8.66 -21.24 2.31
CA THR A 184 9.91 -21.83 1.81
C THR A 184 10.31 -21.33 0.42
N ARG A 185 9.55 -20.39 -0.16
CA ARG A 185 9.82 -19.90 -1.52
C ARG A 185 9.09 -18.60 -1.84
N THR A 186 9.54 -17.92 -2.89
CA THR A 186 8.86 -16.79 -3.50
C THR A 186 7.50 -17.16 -4.11
N SER A 187 6.71 -16.13 -4.43
CA SER A 187 5.45 -16.30 -5.16
C SER A 187 5.23 -15.14 -6.15
N PRO A 188 5.58 -15.32 -7.44
CA PRO A 188 5.24 -14.37 -8.50
C PRO A 188 3.76 -14.01 -8.53
N VAL A 189 2.89 -15.00 -8.30
CA VAL A 189 1.44 -14.83 -8.22
C VAL A 189 1.06 -13.80 -7.15
N LYS A 190 1.50 -13.99 -5.90
CA LYS A 190 1.19 -13.06 -4.80
C LYS A 190 1.83 -11.68 -4.99
N ARG A 191 3.05 -11.64 -5.55
CA ARG A 191 3.75 -10.39 -5.88
C ARG A 191 3.00 -9.58 -6.95
N GLY A 192 2.55 -10.22 -8.02
CA GLY A 192 1.74 -9.60 -9.05
C GLY A 192 0.38 -9.15 -8.52
N LEU A 193 -0.27 -9.98 -7.69
CA LEU A 193 -1.54 -9.66 -7.04
C LEU A 193 -1.41 -8.38 -6.21
N PHE A 194 -0.34 -8.27 -5.42
CA PHE A 194 -0.06 -7.07 -4.63
C PHE A 194 0.00 -5.81 -5.51
N VAL A 195 0.67 -5.86 -6.66
CA VAL A 195 0.73 -4.71 -7.58
C VAL A 195 -0.65 -4.39 -8.16
N LEU A 196 -1.38 -5.40 -8.63
CA LEU A 196 -2.70 -5.18 -9.24
C LEU A 196 -3.71 -4.60 -8.24
N ASP A 197 -3.70 -5.08 -7.00
CA ASP A 197 -4.63 -4.67 -5.93
C ASP A 197 -4.14 -3.41 -5.19
N GLN A 198 -2.97 -3.48 -4.55
CA GLN A 198 -2.48 -2.44 -3.65
C GLN A 198 -1.99 -1.19 -4.39
N LEU A 199 -1.52 -1.30 -5.64
CA LEU A 199 -1.10 -0.15 -6.44
C LEU A 199 -2.12 0.25 -7.51
N LEU A 200 -2.54 -0.67 -8.37
CA LEU A 200 -3.32 -0.32 -9.56
C LEU A 200 -4.84 -0.29 -9.37
N GLY A 201 -5.36 -0.76 -8.23
CA GLY A 201 -6.80 -0.80 -7.96
C GLY A 201 -7.59 -1.69 -8.91
N THR A 202 -6.94 -2.68 -9.51
CA THR A 202 -7.54 -3.66 -10.44
C THR A 202 -7.33 -5.09 -9.95
N PRO A 203 -7.79 -5.43 -8.73
CA PRO A 203 -7.63 -6.78 -8.20
C PRO A 203 -8.27 -7.80 -9.16
N PRO A 204 -7.63 -8.95 -9.39
CA PRO A 204 -8.27 -10.05 -10.12
C PRO A 204 -9.48 -10.57 -9.32
N PRO A 205 -10.45 -11.23 -9.98
CA PRO A 205 -11.53 -11.93 -9.28
C PRO A 205 -10.96 -12.99 -8.34
N SER A 206 -11.75 -13.34 -7.32
CA SER A 206 -11.41 -14.43 -6.39
C SER A 206 -11.10 -15.72 -7.14
N ALA A 207 -10.10 -16.45 -6.66
CA ALA A 207 -9.76 -17.75 -7.22
C ALA A 207 -10.96 -18.70 -7.13
N PRO A 208 -11.23 -19.49 -8.19
CA PRO A 208 -12.20 -20.58 -8.13
C PRO A 208 -11.90 -21.57 -6.98
N PRO A 209 -12.93 -22.12 -6.32
CA PRO A 209 -12.77 -22.93 -5.11
C PRO A 209 -11.99 -24.24 -5.30
N ASP A 210 -11.92 -24.78 -6.53
CA ASP A 210 -11.38 -26.11 -6.81
C ASP A 210 -10.07 -26.11 -7.64
N ILE A 211 -9.22 -25.08 -7.50
CA ILE A 211 -7.92 -25.07 -8.20
C ILE A 211 -6.87 -25.87 -7.40
N PRO A 212 -6.27 -26.93 -7.97
CA PRO A 212 -5.19 -27.64 -7.31
C PRO A 212 -3.94 -26.74 -7.18
N PRO A 213 -3.18 -26.82 -6.07
CA PRO A 213 -1.93 -26.11 -5.90
C PRO A 213 -0.98 -26.26 -7.10
N LEU A 214 -0.18 -25.22 -7.39
CA LEU A 214 0.81 -25.21 -8.48
C LEU A 214 1.72 -26.46 -8.45
N GLU A 215 2.07 -26.94 -7.27
CA GLU A 215 2.88 -28.14 -7.05
C GLU A 215 2.22 -29.43 -7.52
N GLN A 216 0.88 -29.49 -7.52
CA GLN A 216 0.13 -30.64 -8.01
C GLN A 216 0.04 -30.63 -9.54
N THR A 217 0.09 -29.45 -10.18
CA THR A 217 0.20 -29.33 -11.65
C THR A 217 1.58 -29.73 -12.18
N ARG A 218 2.59 -29.79 -11.30
CA ARG A 218 3.97 -30.22 -11.58
C ARG A 218 4.07 -31.67 -12.07
N THR A 219 3.04 -32.49 -11.88
CA THR A 219 2.98 -33.89 -12.35
C THR A 219 3.10 -34.03 -13.87
N LYS A 220 2.85 -32.96 -14.65
CA LYS A 220 2.97 -32.94 -16.12
C LYS A 220 4.28 -32.34 -16.63
N LEU A 221 5.15 -31.85 -15.75
CA LEU A 221 6.41 -31.19 -16.11
C LEU A 221 7.63 -32.00 -15.62
N PRO A 222 8.81 -31.82 -16.24
CA PRO A 222 10.07 -32.33 -15.68
C PRO A 222 10.25 -31.92 -14.21
N LYS A 223 10.91 -32.76 -13.41
CA LYS A 223 11.09 -32.49 -11.96
C LYS A 223 11.94 -31.25 -11.69
N ASP A 224 12.76 -30.85 -12.65
CA ASP A 224 13.65 -29.69 -12.68
C ASP A 224 13.04 -28.47 -13.41
N ALA A 225 11.77 -28.53 -13.82
CA ALA A 225 11.10 -27.41 -14.48
C ALA A 225 11.12 -26.16 -13.59
N SER A 226 11.52 -25.03 -14.18
CA SER A 226 11.61 -23.75 -13.48
C SER A 226 10.23 -23.28 -13.01
N LEU A 227 10.20 -22.34 -12.05
CA LEU A 227 8.95 -21.72 -11.62
C LEU A 227 8.24 -21.02 -12.79
N ARG A 228 9.00 -20.40 -13.71
CA ARG A 228 8.46 -19.80 -14.93
C ARG A 228 7.78 -20.85 -15.82
N ASP A 229 8.38 -22.02 -15.99
CA ASP A 229 7.79 -23.09 -16.81
C ASP A 229 6.51 -23.66 -16.17
N GLN A 230 6.47 -23.75 -14.85
CA GLN A 230 5.28 -24.15 -14.10
C GLN A 230 4.13 -23.15 -14.31
N LEU A 231 4.40 -21.85 -14.21
CA LEU A 231 3.40 -20.80 -14.47
C LEU A 231 2.96 -20.78 -15.93
N LYS A 232 3.89 -20.95 -16.89
CA LYS A 232 3.55 -21.08 -18.32
C LYS A 232 2.62 -22.26 -18.58
N ALA A 233 2.86 -23.40 -17.95
CA ALA A 233 1.98 -24.55 -18.06
C ALA A 233 0.59 -24.28 -17.44
N HIS A 234 0.55 -23.54 -16.33
CA HIS A 234 -0.70 -23.12 -15.68
C HIS A 234 -1.54 -22.17 -16.57
N LEU A 235 -0.87 -21.30 -17.33
CA LEU A 235 -1.49 -20.40 -18.32
C LEU A 235 -2.08 -21.10 -19.55
N LEU A 236 -1.85 -22.41 -19.74
CA LEU A 236 -2.49 -23.16 -20.84
C LEU A 236 -4.00 -23.31 -20.64
N ASP A 237 -4.49 -23.19 -19.39
CA ASP A 237 -5.92 -23.11 -19.11
C ASP A 237 -6.43 -21.68 -19.33
N ALA A 238 -7.39 -21.52 -20.24
CA ALA A 238 -7.94 -20.21 -20.59
C ALA A 238 -8.57 -19.47 -19.40
N SER A 239 -9.14 -20.20 -18.43
CA SER A 239 -9.72 -19.60 -17.22
C SER A 239 -8.64 -18.98 -16.34
N CYS A 240 -7.49 -19.64 -16.20
CA CYS A 240 -6.34 -19.16 -15.43
C CYS A 240 -5.63 -18.02 -16.17
N ALA A 241 -5.47 -18.14 -17.49
CA ALA A 241 -4.83 -17.14 -18.34
C ALA A 241 -5.50 -15.76 -18.31
N SER A 242 -6.82 -15.73 -18.10
CA SER A 242 -7.61 -14.49 -18.02
C SER A 242 -7.06 -13.48 -17.00
N CYS A 243 -6.48 -13.98 -15.89
CA CYS A 243 -5.96 -13.16 -14.81
C CYS A 243 -4.43 -13.24 -14.72
N HIS A 244 -3.87 -14.45 -14.83
CA HIS A 244 -2.44 -14.67 -14.65
C HIS A 244 -1.56 -14.03 -15.74
N SER A 245 -2.10 -13.81 -16.95
CA SER A 245 -1.37 -13.11 -18.02
C SER A 245 -0.93 -11.69 -17.67
N ARG A 246 -1.60 -11.04 -16.71
CA ARG A 246 -1.20 -9.71 -16.18
C ARG A 246 -0.41 -9.81 -14.89
N MET A 247 -0.68 -10.83 -14.08
CA MET A 247 -0.15 -10.97 -12.73
C MET A 247 1.23 -11.61 -12.70
N ASP A 248 1.39 -12.74 -13.38
CA ASP A 248 2.62 -13.53 -13.35
C ASP A 248 3.83 -12.78 -13.94
N PRO A 249 3.72 -12.05 -15.06
CA PRO A 249 4.85 -11.28 -15.58
C PRO A 249 5.38 -10.22 -14.59
N ILE A 250 4.48 -9.55 -13.87
CA ILE A 250 4.86 -8.56 -12.84
C ILE A 250 5.64 -9.25 -11.73
N GLY A 251 5.11 -10.35 -11.18
CA GLY A 251 5.78 -11.09 -10.12
C GLY A 251 7.12 -11.70 -10.53
N LEU A 252 7.17 -12.28 -11.73
CA LEU A 252 8.37 -12.92 -12.29
C LEU A 252 9.53 -11.91 -12.44
N SER A 253 9.23 -10.65 -12.76
CA SER A 253 10.27 -9.62 -12.85
C SER A 253 10.96 -9.32 -11.51
N MET A 254 10.36 -9.71 -10.39
CA MET A 254 10.96 -9.52 -9.06
C MET A 254 11.64 -10.78 -8.54
N GLU A 255 11.72 -11.87 -9.33
CA GLU A 255 12.32 -13.14 -8.90
C GLU A 255 13.83 -13.09 -8.69
N GLN A 256 14.50 -11.97 -8.93
CA GLN A 256 15.86 -11.80 -8.41
C GLN A 256 15.89 -11.62 -6.89
N PHE A 257 14.77 -11.23 -6.26
CA PHE A 257 14.63 -11.20 -4.80
C PHE A 257 14.10 -12.52 -4.26
N ASP A 258 14.71 -13.04 -3.18
CA ASP A 258 14.24 -14.22 -2.46
C ASP A 258 12.98 -13.94 -1.62
N ALA A 259 12.51 -14.95 -0.88
CA ALA A 259 11.27 -14.86 -0.11
C ALA A 259 11.33 -13.84 1.04
N VAL A 260 12.52 -13.44 1.48
CA VAL A 260 12.73 -12.45 2.55
C VAL A 260 13.32 -11.14 2.01
N GLY A 261 13.32 -10.95 0.69
CA GLY A 261 13.75 -9.73 0.02
C GLY A 261 15.27 -9.52 -0.07
N ARG A 262 16.08 -10.57 0.09
CA ARG A 262 17.51 -10.53 -0.27
C ARG A 262 17.67 -10.67 -1.77
N TRP A 263 18.72 -10.06 -2.31
CA TRP A 263 19.10 -10.26 -3.69
C TRP A 263 19.75 -11.63 -3.86
N ARG A 264 19.26 -12.42 -4.81
CA ARG A 264 19.86 -13.66 -5.26
C ARG A 264 20.78 -13.30 -6.42
N GLY A 265 22.06 -13.65 -6.42
CA GLY A 265 22.98 -13.16 -7.47
C GLY A 265 24.22 -13.99 -7.69
N SER A 266 24.25 -15.22 -7.17
CA SER A 266 25.40 -16.11 -7.22
C SER A 266 24.97 -17.56 -7.33
N GLY A 267 25.80 -18.40 -7.95
CA GLY A 267 25.52 -19.83 -8.08
C GLY A 267 24.34 -20.09 -9.03
N GLU A 268 23.45 -21.01 -8.65
CA GLU A 268 22.27 -21.40 -9.45
C GLU A 268 21.27 -20.25 -9.66
N ASP A 269 21.35 -19.18 -8.86
CA ASP A 269 20.47 -18.01 -8.96
C ASP A 269 21.00 -16.89 -9.88
N ALA A 270 22.19 -17.05 -10.46
CA ALA A 270 22.78 -16.03 -11.35
C ALA A 270 22.02 -15.88 -12.68
N ASP A 271 21.35 -16.95 -13.12
CA ASP A 271 20.67 -17.04 -14.42
C ASP A 271 19.14 -16.99 -14.29
N ILE A 272 18.61 -16.42 -13.19
CA ILE A 272 17.16 -16.20 -13.06
C ILE A 272 16.76 -15.19 -14.12
N ASP A 273 16.08 -15.67 -15.15
CA ASP A 273 15.45 -14.80 -16.13
C ASP A 273 14.37 -13.98 -15.41
N VAL A 274 14.48 -12.65 -15.42
CA VAL A 274 13.49 -11.70 -14.86
C VAL A 274 12.85 -10.85 -15.96
N SER A 275 12.95 -11.29 -17.22
CA SER A 275 12.21 -10.70 -18.33
C SER A 275 10.72 -11.06 -18.24
N ALA A 276 9.91 -10.10 -18.67
CA ALA A 276 8.47 -10.15 -18.59
C ALA A 276 7.82 -9.42 -19.77
N GLU A 277 6.65 -9.89 -20.15
CA GLU A 277 5.79 -9.27 -21.16
C GLU A 277 4.36 -9.22 -20.64
N LEU A 278 3.77 -8.03 -20.62
CA LEU A 278 2.36 -7.82 -20.31
C LEU A 278 1.51 -7.85 -21.60
N PRO A 279 0.20 -8.11 -21.49
CA PRO A 279 -0.72 -8.00 -22.62
C PRO A 279 -0.57 -6.65 -23.33
N GLY A 280 -0.59 -6.68 -24.66
CA GLY A 280 -0.34 -5.50 -25.49
C GLY A 280 1.14 -5.27 -25.85
N GLY A 281 2.03 -6.22 -25.53
CA GLY A 281 3.44 -6.21 -25.97
C GLY A 281 4.35 -5.31 -25.15
N ILE A 282 3.94 -4.93 -23.94
CA ILE A 282 4.78 -4.13 -23.02
C ILE A 282 5.79 -5.07 -22.38
N THR A 283 7.06 -4.92 -22.74
CA THR A 283 8.17 -5.71 -22.21
C THR A 283 8.98 -4.93 -21.18
N PHE A 284 9.53 -5.64 -20.22
CA PHE A 284 10.46 -5.11 -19.21
C PHE A 284 11.31 -6.25 -18.63
N ASN A 285 12.46 -5.87 -18.09
CA ASN A 285 13.42 -6.77 -17.48
C ASN A 285 13.76 -6.31 -16.06
N GLY A 286 13.28 -7.07 -15.07
CA GLY A 286 13.57 -6.81 -13.67
C GLY A 286 12.72 -5.70 -13.01
N PRO A 287 12.93 -5.48 -11.70
CA PRO A 287 12.10 -4.58 -10.90
C PRO A 287 12.28 -3.10 -11.26
N ARG A 288 13.48 -2.65 -11.64
CA ARG A 288 13.71 -1.27 -12.07
C ARG A 288 12.90 -0.91 -13.31
N GLU A 289 12.89 -1.77 -14.33
CA GLU A 289 12.08 -1.53 -15.53
C GLU A 289 10.58 -1.71 -15.26
N LEU A 290 10.19 -2.63 -14.38
CA LEU A 290 8.80 -2.73 -13.89
C LEU A 290 8.33 -1.41 -13.27
N LYS A 291 9.13 -0.78 -12.40
CA LYS A 291 8.79 0.53 -11.80
C LYS A 291 8.59 1.60 -12.89
N ALA A 292 9.42 1.61 -13.93
CA ALA A 292 9.26 2.53 -15.06
C ALA A 292 7.98 2.26 -15.89
N VAL A 293 7.57 1.00 -16.01
CA VAL A 293 6.28 0.63 -16.64
C VAL A 293 5.10 1.08 -15.76
N LEU A 294 5.16 0.83 -14.46
CA LEU A 294 4.12 1.23 -13.51
C LEU A 294 3.98 2.74 -13.38
N ALA A 295 5.07 3.48 -13.52
CA ALA A 295 5.06 4.94 -13.52
C ALA A 295 4.12 5.52 -14.59
N ARG A 296 3.94 4.82 -15.72
CA ARG A 296 2.99 5.21 -16.78
C ARG A 296 1.52 5.05 -16.38
N SER A 297 1.25 4.38 -15.26
CA SER A 297 -0.07 4.19 -14.68
C SER A 297 -0.32 5.13 -13.49
N GLU A 298 0.43 6.22 -13.37
CA GLU A 298 0.30 7.22 -12.30
C GLU A 298 -1.15 7.62 -12.00
N PRO A 299 -2.03 7.93 -12.98
CA PRO A 299 -3.43 8.25 -12.67
C PRO A 299 -4.17 7.14 -11.93
N LYS A 300 -3.90 5.86 -12.26
CA LYS A 300 -4.51 4.71 -11.58
C LYS A 300 -3.96 4.52 -10.17
N ILE A 301 -2.66 4.78 -9.98
CA ILE A 301 -2.03 4.71 -8.67
C ILE A 301 -2.62 5.79 -7.77
N ASN A 302 -2.71 7.02 -8.26
CA ASN A 302 -3.31 8.13 -7.52
C ASN A 302 -4.78 7.85 -7.18
N GLU A 303 -5.56 7.34 -8.14
CA GLU A 303 -6.96 6.96 -7.90
C GLU A 303 -7.08 5.87 -6.82
N ASN A 304 -6.29 4.79 -6.92
CA ASN A 304 -6.37 3.69 -5.96
C ASN A 304 -5.96 4.12 -4.54
N ILE A 305 -4.88 4.91 -4.41
CA ILE A 305 -4.46 5.46 -3.12
C ILE A 305 -5.53 6.40 -2.55
N THR A 306 -6.13 7.25 -3.38
CA THR A 306 -7.26 8.11 -2.99
C THR A 306 -8.40 7.28 -2.42
N ARG A 307 -8.80 6.23 -3.14
CA ARG A 307 -9.89 5.35 -2.71
C ARG A 307 -9.57 4.67 -1.37
N ARG A 308 -8.34 4.18 -1.19
CA ARG A 308 -7.90 3.55 0.06
C ARG A 308 -7.86 4.54 1.22
N LEU A 309 -7.35 5.75 1.00
CA LEU A 309 -7.38 6.83 1.99
C LEU A 309 -8.81 7.16 2.40
N MET A 310 -9.74 7.28 1.45
CA MET A 310 -11.15 7.51 1.76
C MET A 310 -11.76 6.37 2.58
N VAL A 311 -11.50 5.11 2.23
CA VAL A 311 -12.00 3.97 3.03
C VAL A 311 -11.51 4.05 4.47
N TYR A 312 -10.23 4.35 4.66
CA TYR A 312 -9.63 4.48 5.97
C TYR A 312 -10.18 5.70 6.74
N ALA A 313 -10.29 6.85 6.07
CA ALA A 313 -10.76 8.12 6.65
C ALA A 313 -12.25 8.09 7.03
N LEU A 314 -13.07 7.41 6.23
CA LEU A 314 -14.52 7.31 6.44
C LEU A 314 -14.93 6.12 7.29
N GLY A 315 -14.03 5.14 7.49
CA GLY A 315 -14.32 3.91 8.23
C GLY A 315 -15.36 3.00 7.54
N ARG A 316 -15.53 3.13 6.22
CA ARG A 316 -16.48 2.34 5.43
C ARG A 316 -15.99 2.11 4.00
N GLY A 317 -16.53 1.07 3.35
CA GLY A 317 -16.36 0.88 1.91
C GLY A 317 -16.93 2.06 1.11
N LEU A 318 -16.34 2.28 -0.07
CA LEU A 318 -16.85 3.25 -1.04
C LEU A 318 -18.02 2.66 -1.83
N GLU A 319 -19.00 3.51 -2.08
CA GLU A 319 -20.20 3.19 -2.84
C GLU A 319 -20.22 4.00 -4.15
N SER A 320 -21.20 3.73 -5.02
CA SER A 320 -21.30 4.39 -6.33
C SER A 320 -21.39 5.92 -6.23
N PHE A 321 -21.97 6.43 -5.14
CA PHE A 321 -22.12 7.87 -4.90
C PHE A 321 -20.83 8.56 -4.42
N ASP A 322 -19.78 7.82 -4.05
CA ASP A 322 -18.49 8.38 -3.65
C ASP A 322 -17.59 8.68 -4.86
N ARG A 323 -17.91 8.15 -6.05
CA ARG A 323 -17.11 8.35 -7.27
C ARG A 323 -16.86 9.84 -7.60
N PRO A 324 -17.86 10.74 -7.55
CA PRO A 324 -17.62 12.17 -7.77
C PRO A 324 -16.65 12.77 -6.75
N SER A 325 -16.65 12.28 -5.50
CA SER A 325 -15.71 12.75 -4.48
C SER A 325 -14.29 12.27 -4.76
N VAL A 326 -14.08 11.04 -5.25
CA VAL A 326 -12.76 10.56 -5.70
C VAL A 326 -12.21 11.45 -6.81
N GLU A 327 -13.01 11.72 -7.84
CA GLU A 327 -12.63 12.59 -8.97
C GLU A 327 -12.27 14.01 -8.52
N ALA A 328 -13.09 14.59 -7.62
CA ALA A 328 -12.84 15.92 -7.06
C ALA A 328 -11.56 15.96 -6.22
N ILE A 329 -11.33 14.98 -5.34
CA ILE A 329 -10.14 14.89 -4.49
C ILE A 329 -8.86 14.85 -5.35
N MET A 330 -8.86 14.03 -6.40
CA MET A 330 -7.71 13.93 -7.30
C MET A 330 -7.45 15.25 -8.02
N SER A 331 -8.50 15.89 -8.55
CA SER A 331 -8.39 17.21 -9.19
C SER A 331 -7.86 18.27 -8.23
N ASP A 332 -8.39 18.34 -7.02
CA ASP A 332 -7.99 19.33 -6.02
C ASP A 332 -6.54 19.12 -5.55
N ALA A 333 -6.13 17.86 -5.36
CA ALA A 333 -4.75 17.52 -5.02
C ALA A 333 -3.78 17.93 -6.14
N ASP A 334 -4.12 17.65 -7.41
CA ASP A 334 -3.30 18.03 -8.57
C ASP A 334 -3.13 19.55 -8.66
N THR A 335 -4.17 20.34 -8.39
CA THR A 335 -4.06 21.81 -8.36
C THR A 335 -3.22 22.34 -7.19
N SER A 336 -3.05 21.56 -6.13
CA SER A 336 -2.29 21.92 -4.93
C SER A 336 -0.82 21.48 -4.97
N GLY A 337 -0.41 20.71 -5.99
CA GLY A 337 0.96 20.21 -6.15
C GLY A 337 1.06 18.71 -6.40
N GLY A 338 -0.02 17.95 -6.17
CA GLY A 338 -0.12 16.51 -6.45
C GLY A 338 0.65 15.62 -5.46
N GLY A 339 1.08 16.16 -4.32
CA GLY A 339 1.79 15.39 -3.32
C GLY A 339 0.86 14.61 -2.39
N MET A 340 1.43 13.71 -1.58
CA MET A 340 0.67 12.88 -0.65
C MET A 340 -0.07 13.70 0.43
N MET A 341 0.53 14.78 0.93
CA MET A 341 -0.14 15.66 1.91
C MET A 341 -1.29 16.42 1.26
N ASP A 342 -1.12 16.90 0.02
CA ASP A 342 -2.20 17.53 -0.74
C ASP A 342 -3.39 16.58 -0.92
N LEU A 343 -3.10 15.29 -1.19
CA LEU A 343 -4.13 14.28 -1.32
C LEU A 343 -4.88 14.02 -0.01
N ILE A 344 -4.16 13.93 1.12
CA ILE A 344 -4.78 13.76 2.46
C ILE A 344 -5.63 14.99 2.82
N GLU A 345 -5.14 16.19 2.54
CA GLU A 345 -5.90 17.44 2.72
C GLU A 345 -7.18 17.40 1.89
N SER A 346 -7.08 17.10 0.59
CA SER A 346 -8.25 17.02 -0.31
C SER A 346 -9.27 15.99 0.17
N VAL A 347 -8.86 14.84 0.72
CA VAL A 347 -9.78 13.89 1.36
C VAL A 347 -10.56 14.55 2.50
N VAL A 348 -9.88 15.24 3.42
CA VAL A 348 -10.53 15.91 4.57
C VAL A 348 -11.47 17.03 4.13
N MET A 349 -11.09 17.75 3.07
CA MET A 349 -11.90 18.84 2.51
C MET A 349 -13.10 18.34 1.68
N SER A 350 -13.11 17.06 1.30
CA SER A 350 -14.13 16.51 0.42
C SER A 350 -15.52 16.51 1.08
N GLU A 351 -16.55 16.56 0.23
CA GLU A 351 -17.93 16.42 0.66
C GLU A 351 -18.18 15.07 1.36
N ALA A 352 -17.51 14.00 0.93
CA ALA A 352 -17.62 12.69 1.56
C ALA A 352 -17.12 12.69 3.01
N PHE A 353 -16.11 13.50 3.32
CA PHE A 353 -15.54 13.60 4.67
C PHE A 353 -16.28 14.60 5.56
N THR A 354 -16.83 15.68 4.99
CA THR A 354 -17.53 16.73 5.74
C THR A 354 -19.04 16.49 5.89
N THR A 355 -19.55 15.41 5.29
CA THR A 355 -20.96 15.00 5.43
C THR A 355 -21.09 13.55 5.90
N CYS A 356 -22.29 13.15 6.32
CA CYS A 356 -22.70 11.76 6.38
C CYS A 356 -24.03 11.57 5.65
N ARG A 357 -24.32 10.31 5.30
CA ARG A 357 -25.53 9.90 4.59
C ARG A 357 -26.19 8.78 5.38
N GLY A 358 -27.52 8.71 5.33
CA GLY A 358 -28.23 7.51 5.74
C GLY A 358 -27.83 6.31 4.89
N ARG A 359 -28.01 5.11 5.43
CA ARG A 359 -27.99 3.88 4.63
C ARG A 359 -29.41 3.38 4.53
N ALA A 360 -29.84 3.00 3.33
CA ALA A 360 -31.08 2.24 3.24
C ALA A 360 -30.85 0.97 4.06
N THR A 361 -31.68 0.73 5.07
CA THR A 361 -31.79 -0.61 5.64
C THR A 361 -32.26 -1.49 4.49
N GLU A 362 -31.39 -2.34 3.96
CA GLU A 362 -31.86 -3.46 3.14
C GLU A 362 -32.83 -4.24 4.03
N GLY A 363 -34.11 -4.23 3.66
CA GLY A 363 -35.11 -5.05 4.32
C GLY A 363 -34.72 -6.52 4.21
N GLU A 364 -34.97 -7.26 5.29
CA GLU A 364 -34.76 -8.70 5.50
C GLU A 364 -34.99 -9.60 4.27
#